data_AF-A0A7C7ISA0-F1
#
_entry.id   AF-A0A7C7ISA0-F1
#
_cell.length_a   1.000
_cell.length_b   1.000
_cell.length_c   1.000
_cell.angle_alpha   90.00
_cell.angle_beta   90.00
_cell.angle_gamma   90.00
#
_symmetry.space_group_name_H-M   'P 1'
#
loop_
_entity.id
_entity.type
_entity.pdbx_description
1 polymer ?
#
loop_
_entity_poly.entity_id
_entity_poly.type
_entity_poly.pdbx_seq_one_letter_code
_entity_poly.pdbx_strand_id
1 'polypeptide(L)'
;MTTNRFATSALKLFLIGTLAIFTSGIGLFSFKSDELATDKSIKNTKPWANIDGFRSAKFGMQMDEVKDAIVRDFNIVERKIDVINHPTEQTQSLGITIDKLLPVSGKTRVVYVFGYKSKKLMQVNILIGHLVDTNVTPQQVVDSGNLLGNHFFKKRYLEDGLVAHARLNDGSVLIFRGKDQKGRMALLRLSNPQPNEGNKEDLKITLTLSYIEKPEQPDAFQLKEDDF
;
A
#
# COMPACT_ATOMS: atom_id res chain seq x y z
N MET A 1 -48.37 -17.04 -17.01
CA MET A 1 -47.13 -16.55 -17.65
C MET A 1 -46.42 -15.70 -16.62
N THR A 2 -45.51 -16.32 -15.88
CA THR A 2 -45.03 -15.83 -14.59
C THR A 2 -43.54 -15.57 -14.72
N THR A 3 -43.15 -14.31 -14.87
CA THR A 3 -41.74 -13.91 -15.01
C THR A 3 -41.21 -13.38 -13.69
N ASN A 4 -40.26 -14.12 -13.13
CA ASN A 4 -39.50 -13.84 -11.92
C ASN A 4 -38.79 -12.49 -11.97
N ARG A 5 -39.05 -11.64 -10.95
CA ARG A 5 -38.27 -10.44 -10.64
C ARG A 5 -37.25 -10.77 -9.55
N PHE A 6 -36.14 -11.39 -9.93
CA PHE A 6 -34.96 -11.54 -9.07
C PHE A 6 -33.69 -11.37 -9.93
N ALA A 7 -33.36 -10.13 -10.27
CA ALA A 7 -32.08 -9.81 -10.90
C ALA A 7 -31.79 -8.30 -10.85
N THR A 8 -31.78 -7.68 -9.66
CA THR A 8 -31.24 -6.31 -9.53
C THR A 8 -30.80 -6.03 -8.09
N SER A 9 -29.68 -6.61 -7.66
CA SER A 9 -28.79 -6.06 -6.61
C SER A 9 -27.64 -7.05 -6.33
N ALA A 10 -26.71 -7.18 -7.27
CA ALA A 10 -25.46 -7.89 -7.02
C ALA A 10 -24.38 -7.44 -8.01
N LEU A 11 -24.04 -6.14 -8.01
CA LEU A 11 -22.83 -5.66 -8.70
C LEU A 11 -22.34 -4.33 -8.09
N LYS A 12 -21.92 -4.39 -6.83
CA LYS A 12 -21.07 -3.37 -6.20
C LYS A 12 -20.18 -4.05 -5.16
N LEU A 13 -19.25 -4.88 -5.61
CA LEU A 13 -18.11 -5.33 -4.80
C LEU A 13 -17.21 -6.09 -5.78
N PHE A 14 -16.03 -5.55 -6.09
CA PHE A 14 -14.80 -6.22 -6.56
C PHE A 14 -13.91 -5.21 -7.28
N LEU A 15 -13.37 -4.25 -6.52
CA LEU A 15 -12.16 -3.54 -6.94
C LEU A 15 -11.44 -2.94 -5.72
N ILE A 16 -11.10 -3.77 -4.75
CA ILE A 16 -10.22 -3.38 -3.66
C ILE A 16 -9.10 -4.40 -3.58
N GLY A 17 -7.95 -3.99 -4.11
CA GLY A 17 -6.61 -4.48 -3.78
C GLY A 17 -6.47 -5.98 -3.64
N THR A 18 -6.32 -6.70 -4.76
CA THR A 18 -5.55 -7.93 -4.75
C THR A 18 -4.18 -7.60 -4.15
N LEU A 19 -3.90 -8.15 -2.98
CA LEU A 19 -2.54 -8.22 -2.46
C LEU A 19 -1.71 -8.84 -3.58
N ALA A 20 -0.77 -8.07 -4.14
CA ALA A 20 0.14 -8.60 -5.15
C ALA A 20 0.80 -9.83 -4.53
N ILE A 21 0.46 -11.00 -5.06
CA ILE A 21 0.97 -12.29 -4.60
C ILE A 21 2.49 -12.20 -4.76
N PHE A 22 3.22 -12.10 -3.66
CA PHE A 22 4.65 -12.33 -3.64
C PHE A 22 4.85 -13.82 -3.86
N THR A 23 4.79 -14.27 -5.10
CA THR A 23 5.36 -15.56 -5.47
C THR A 23 6.86 -15.42 -5.21
N SER A 24 7.33 -16.07 -4.16
CA SER A 24 8.72 -16.33 -3.87
C SER A 24 9.32 -17.16 -5.01
N GLY A 25 9.65 -16.51 -6.12
CA GLY A 25 10.57 -17.03 -7.10
C GLY A 25 11.98 -16.84 -6.54
N ILE A 26 12.55 -17.90 -5.97
CA ILE A 26 14.00 -18.07 -5.83
C ILE A 26 14.54 -18.18 -7.25
N GLY A 27 14.75 -17.03 -7.88
CA GLY A 27 15.19 -16.89 -9.26
C GLY A 27 16.17 -15.74 -9.33
N LEU A 28 17.45 -16.09 -9.19
CA LEU A 28 18.67 -15.35 -9.54
C LEU A 28 18.45 -14.07 -10.37
N PHE A 29 18.14 -12.96 -9.70
CA PHE A 29 18.41 -11.63 -10.24
C PHE A 29 19.67 -11.10 -9.58
N SER A 30 20.83 -11.58 -10.05
CA SER A 30 22.09 -10.88 -9.85
C SER A 30 22.09 -9.67 -10.79
N PHE A 31 21.33 -8.63 -10.44
CA PHE A 31 21.62 -7.31 -10.96
C PHE A 31 22.88 -6.86 -10.26
N LYS A 32 24.00 -6.95 -10.99
CA LYS A 32 25.22 -6.23 -10.65
C LYS A 32 24.81 -4.78 -10.50
N SER A 33 24.68 -4.34 -9.25
CA SER A 33 24.51 -2.93 -8.92
C SER A 33 25.75 -2.25 -9.47
N ASP A 34 25.62 -1.51 -10.56
CA ASP A 34 26.59 -0.46 -10.83
C ASP A 34 26.60 0.38 -9.57
N GLU A 35 27.75 0.33 -8.89
CA GLU A 35 28.05 0.98 -7.63
C GLU A 35 27.70 2.46 -7.81
N LEU A 36 26.49 2.85 -7.40
CA LEU A 36 26.19 4.26 -7.12
C LEU A 36 27.33 4.70 -6.23
N ALA A 37 28.09 5.71 -6.66
CA ALA A 37 29.30 6.17 -6.00
C ALA A 37 29.02 6.54 -4.53
N THR A 38 28.99 5.54 -3.66
CA THR A 38 29.05 5.70 -2.22
C THR A 38 30.53 5.73 -1.92
N ASP A 39 31.06 6.94 -1.88
CA ASP A 39 32.32 7.22 -1.21
C ASP A 39 32.29 6.52 0.16
N LYS A 40 33.07 5.44 0.29
CA LYS A 40 33.16 4.59 1.49
C LYS A 40 33.62 5.38 2.72
N SER A 41 34.04 6.64 2.56
CA SER A 41 34.43 7.54 3.65
C SER A 41 33.28 8.39 4.22
N ILE A 42 32.12 8.48 3.55
CA ILE A 42 30.97 9.22 4.08
C ILE A 42 30.19 8.31 5.03
N LYS A 43 30.43 8.46 6.34
CA LYS A 43 29.52 7.91 7.36
C LYS A 43 28.10 8.35 7.01
N ASN A 44 27.22 7.41 6.66
CA ASN A 44 25.81 7.72 6.40
C ASN A 44 25.17 8.23 7.70
N THR A 45 25.10 9.56 7.84
CA THR A 45 24.62 10.28 9.02
C THR A 45 23.09 10.36 9.09
N LYS A 46 22.37 9.84 8.09
CA LYS A 46 20.91 9.88 8.08
C LYS A 46 20.36 9.05 9.24
N PRO A 47 19.33 9.56 9.95
CA PRO A 47 18.67 8.78 10.99
C PRO A 47 17.99 7.55 10.37
N TRP A 48 17.96 6.45 11.12
CA TRP A 48 17.20 5.26 10.73
C TRP A 48 15.72 5.59 10.52
N ALA A 49 15.13 4.94 9.52
CA ALA A 49 13.68 4.88 9.40
C ALA A 49 13.10 4.08 10.58
N ASN A 50 11.91 4.47 11.02
CA ASN A 50 11.10 3.70 11.96
C ASN A 50 9.75 3.46 11.28
N ILE A 51 9.50 2.22 10.88
CA ILE A 51 8.27 1.84 10.21
C ILE A 51 7.49 1.01 11.21
N ASP A 52 6.55 1.62 11.93
CA ASP A 52 5.85 0.96 13.03
C ASP A 52 4.33 0.97 12.89
N GLY A 53 3.82 1.41 11.74
CA GLY A 53 2.40 1.56 11.44
C GLY A 53 2.16 2.89 10.74
N PHE A 54 1.02 3.52 11.01
CA PHE A 54 0.69 4.82 10.44
C PHE A 54 0.07 5.74 11.49
N ARG A 55 0.71 6.90 11.68
CA ARG A 55 0.40 7.84 12.76
C ARG A 55 0.35 7.12 14.10
N SER A 56 -0.78 7.13 14.80
CA SER A 56 -0.91 6.51 16.11
C SER A 56 -1.28 5.03 16.07
N ALA A 57 -1.79 4.53 14.95
CA ALA A 57 -2.06 3.10 14.78
C ALA A 57 -0.74 2.36 14.51
N LYS A 58 -0.38 1.42 15.38
CA LYS A 58 0.90 0.70 15.33
C LYS A 58 0.70 -0.78 15.04
N PHE A 59 1.67 -1.39 14.38
CA PHE A 59 1.67 -2.84 14.17
C PHE A 59 1.56 -3.57 15.51
N GLY A 60 0.75 -4.63 15.52
CA GLY A 60 0.43 -5.39 16.72
C GLY A 60 -0.84 -4.92 17.47
N MET A 61 -1.40 -3.75 17.15
CA MET A 61 -2.68 -3.28 17.74
C MET A 61 -3.87 -4.12 17.26
N GLN A 62 -4.86 -4.30 18.13
CA GLN A 62 -6.15 -4.90 17.80
C GLN A 62 -7.08 -3.91 17.09
N MET A 63 -8.16 -4.40 16.52
CA MET A 63 -9.08 -3.59 15.72
C MET A 63 -9.67 -2.40 16.49
N ASP A 64 -10.10 -2.59 17.73
CA ASP A 64 -10.68 -1.51 18.54
C ASP A 64 -9.63 -0.44 18.89
N GLU A 65 -8.40 -0.85 19.22
CA GLU A 65 -7.29 0.10 19.45
C GLU A 65 -6.97 0.93 18.20
N VAL A 66 -7.08 0.33 17.01
CA VAL A 66 -6.90 1.04 15.74
C VAL A 66 -8.07 1.98 15.45
N LYS A 67 -9.32 1.61 15.77
CA LYS A 67 -10.46 2.53 15.67
C LYS A 67 -10.27 3.76 16.55
N ASP A 68 -9.84 3.57 17.80
CA ASP A 68 -9.57 4.67 18.72
C ASP A 68 -8.45 5.58 18.19
N ALA A 69 -7.39 4.98 17.65
CA ALA A 69 -6.30 5.73 17.01
C ALA A 69 -6.81 6.55 15.80
N ILE A 70 -7.67 5.97 14.95
CA ILE A 70 -8.27 6.64 13.79
C ILE A 70 -9.12 7.84 14.23
N VAL A 71 -10.01 7.65 15.21
CA VAL A 71 -10.88 8.72 15.73
C VAL A 71 -10.03 9.88 16.24
N ARG A 72 -8.98 9.58 17.00
CA ARG A 72 -8.05 10.58 17.53
C ARG A 72 -7.21 11.27 16.46
N ASP A 73 -6.69 10.53 15.49
CA ASP A 73 -5.77 11.07 14.49
C ASP A 73 -6.46 11.93 13.43
N PHE A 74 -7.72 11.61 13.10
CA PHE A 74 -8.44 12.23 11.98
C PHE A 74 -9.71 12.96 12.39
N ASN A 75 -10.09 12.92 13.67
CA ASN A 75 -11.34 13.51 14.16
C ASN A 75 -12.56 13.04 13.35
N ILE A 76 -12.59 11.75 12.99
CA ILE A 76 -13.71 11.13 12.30
C ILE A 76 -14.55 10.30 13.26
N VAL A 77 -15.86 10.30 13.04
CA VAL A 77 -16.80 9.47 13.80
C VAL A 77 -16.69 8.01 13.38
N GLU A 78 -16.84 7.07 14.33
CA GLU A 78 -16.65 5.62 14.09
C GLU A 78 -17.50 5.08 12.93
N ARG A 79 -18.73 5.58 12.75
CA ARG A 79 -19.61 5.18 11.63
C ARG A 79 -19.06 5.47 10.22
N LYS A 80 -17.98 6.27 10.10
CA LYS A 80 -17.26 6.53 8.83
C LYS A 80 -16.06 5.59 8.63
N ILE A 81 -15.85 4.64 9.55
CA ILE A 81 -14.83 3.62 9.45
C ILE A 81 -15.50 2.36 8.88
N ASP A 82 -15.15 2.02 7.66
CA ASP A 82 -15.68 0.84 6.99
C ASP A 82 -14.95 -0.41 7.47
N VAL A 83 -15.68 -1.48 7.75
CA VAL A 83 -15.10 -2.81 7.96
C VAL A 83 -15.13 -3.56 6.63
N ILE A 84 -13.98 -4.08 6.20
CA ILE A 84 -13.80 -4.78 4.92
C ILE A 84 -13.37 -6.21 5.23
N ASN A 85 -14.03 -7.19 4.63
CA ASN A 85 -13.64 -8.60 4.72
C ASN A 85 -12.93 -9.02 3.43
N HIS A 86 -11.80 -9.72 3.57
CA HIS A 86 -11.03 -10.27 2.46
C HIS A 86 -11.11 -11.81 2.54
N PRO A 87 -12.11 -12.43 1.90
CA PRO A 87 -12.41 -13.85 2.12
C PRO A 87 -11.29 -14.79 1.65
N THR A 88 -10.57 -14.45 0.59
CA THR A 88 -9.47 -15.27 0.06
C THR A 88 -8.28 -15.28 1.03
N GLU A 89 -7.89 -14.12 1.53
CA GLU A 89 -6.79 -13.94 2.47
C GLU A 89 -7.21 -14.23 3.92
N GLN A 90 -8.52 -14.39 4.17
CA GLN A 90 -9.15 -14.50 5.49
C GLN A 90 -8.79 -13.38 6.47
N THR A 91 -8.51 -12.19 5.93
CA THR A 91 -8.19 -11.00 6.73
C THR A 91 -9.39 -10.06 6.84
N GLN A 92 -9.31 -9.16 7.81
CA GLN A 92 -10.23 -8.03 7.92
C GLN A 92 -9.45 -6.74 7.83
N SER A 93 -10.12 -5.67 7.41
CA SER A 93 -9.52 -4.34 7.34
C SER A 93 -10.48 -3.27 7.85
N LEU A 94 -9.91 -2.17 8.34
CA LEU A 94 -10.62 -0.91 8.56
C LEU A 94 -10.25 0.05 7.43
N GLY A 95 -11.24 0.69 6.81
CA GLY A 95 -11.04 1.65 5.73
C GLY A 95 -11.62 3.01 6.05
N ILE A 96 -10.85 4.07 5.80
CA ILE A 96 -11.29 5.46 6.00
C ILE A 96 -10.93 6.30 4.78
N THR A 97 -11.76 7.27 4.45
CA THR A 97 -11.48 8.25 3.39
C THR A 97 -11.24 9.62 4.01
N ILE A 98 -10.08 10.20 3.73
CA ILE A 98 -9.62 11.48 4.27
C ILE A 98 -9.40 12.46 3.13
N ASP A 99 -9.92 13.67 3.29
CA ASP A 99 -9.65 14.77 2.36
C ASP A 99 -8.26 15.34 2.63
N LYS A 100 -7.43 15.46 1.58
CA LYS A 100 -6.12 16.11 1.61
C LYS A 100 -5.18 15.56 2.71
N LEU A 101 -4.99 14.24 2.74
CA LEU A 101 -4.02 13.63 3.66
C LEU A 101 -2.59 14.21 3.48
N LEU A 102 -2.25 14.49 2.23
CA LEU A 102 -1.11 15.33 1.81
C LEU A 102 -1.63 16.59 1.11
N PRO A 103 -0.83 17.69 1.08
CA PRO A 103 -1.26 18.99 0.56
C PRO A 103 -1.92 18.96 -0.84
N VAL A 104 -1.49 18.04 -1.72
CA VAL A 104 -1.97 17.94 -3.11
C VAL A 104 -2.66 16.60 -3.44
N SER A 105 -2.94 15.76 -2.44
CA SER A 105 -3.40 14.37 -2.68
C SER A 105 -4.87 14.19 -3.07
N GLY A 106 -5.70 15.23 -3.04
CA GLY A 106 -7.16 15.04 -3.16
C GLY A 106 -7.70 14.15 -2.04
N LYS A 107 -8.76 13.36 -2.30
CA LYS A 107 -9.20 12.34 -1.35
C LYS A 107 -8.26 11.14 -1.34
N THR A 108 -7.97 10.66 -0.15
CA THR A 108 -7.07 9.53 0.10
C THR A 108 -7.81 8.44 0.87
N ARG A 109 -7.64 7.19 0.47
CA ARG A 109 -8.16 6.03 1.21
C ARG A 109 -7.03 5.43 2.03
N VAL A 110 -7.24 5.30 3.34
CA VAL A 110 -6.33 4.57 4.24
C VAL A 110 -7.01 3.27 4.64
N VAL A 111 -6.30 2.16 4.49
CA VAL A 111 -6.78 0.81 4.79
C VAL A 111 -5.82 0.13 5.75
N TYR A 112 -6.31 -0.21 6.94
CA TYR A 112 -5.59 -0.90 8.01
C TYR A 112 -5.95 -2.39 7.95
N VAL A 113 -4.99 -3.26 7.67
CA VAL A 113 -5.21 -4.69 7.43
C VAL A 113 -4.76 -5.51 8.64
N PHE A 114 -5.65 -6.38 9.13
CA PHE A 114 -5.44 -7.21 10.31
C PHE A 114 -5.13 -8.65 9.92
N GLY A 115 -4.16 -9.24 10.61
CA GLY A 115 -3.71 -10.61 10.39
C GLY A 115 -4.82 -11.64 10.54
N TYR A 116 -4.78 -12.68 9.71
CA TYR A 116 -5.72 -13.80 9.74
C TYR A 116 -5.67 -14.52 11.09
N LYS A 117 -4.50 -14.93 11.57
CA LYS A 117 -4.36 -15.67 12.83
C LYS A 117 -4.28 -14.75 14.03
N SER A 118 -3.44 -13.72 13.94
CA SER A 118 -3.15 -12.83 15.07
C SER A 118 -4.28 -11.84 15.38
N LYS A 119 -5.13 -11.52 14.40
CA LYS A 119 -6.13 -10.43 14.45
C LYS A 119 -5.54 -9.07 14.79
N LYS A 120 -4.24 -8.88 14.55
CA LYS A 120 -3.49 -7.65 14.83
C LYS A 120 -3.16 -6.89 13.56
N LEU A 121 -3.02 -5.57 13.67
CA LEU A 121 -2.60 -4.71 12.58
C LEU A 121 -1.23 -5.18 12.07
N MET A 122 -1.16 -5.57 10.80
CA MET A 122 0.08 -6.04 10.17
C MET A 122 0.47 -5.22 8.94
N GLN A 123 -0.47 -4.46 8.37
CA GLN A 123 -0.22 -3.66 7.18
C GLN A 123 -1.15 -2.44 7.12
N VAL A 124 -0.64 -1.33 6.56
CA VAL A 124 -1.43 -0.14 6.24
C VAL A 124 -1.20 0.21 4.78
N ASN A 125 -2.28 0.35 4.00
CA ASN A 125 -2.26 0.82 2.62
C ASN A 125 -2.88 2.21 2.52
N ILE A 126 -2.21 3.12 1.83
CA ILE A 126 -2.66 4.48 1.56
C ILE A 126 -2.77 4.62 0.04
N LEU A 127 -3.98 4.85 -0.44
CA LEU A 127 -4.30 4.93 -1.87
C LEU A 127 -4.69 6.36 -2.23
N ILE A 128 -4.00 6.91 -3.23
CA ILE A 128 -4.22 8.24 -3.79
C ILE A 128 -4.40 8.07 -5.30
N GLY A 129 -5.41 8.72 -5.89
CA GLY A 129 -5.62 8.69 -7.33
C GLY A 129 -7.07 8.53 -7.73
N HIS A 130 -7.28 8.33 -9.03
CA HIS A 130 -8.60 8.43 -9.65
C HIS A 130 -9.60 7.39 -9.11
N LEU A 131 -9.12 6.25 -8.60
CA LEU A 131 -9.96 5.22 -7.97
C LEU A 131 -10.57 5.67 -6.63
N VAL A 132 -10.00 6.68 -6.00
CA VAL A 132 -10.45 7.22 -4.70
C VAL A 132 -11.11 8.59 -4.88
N ASP A 133 -10.59 9.42 -5.78
CA ASP A 133 -11.06 10.76 -6.06
C ASP A 133 -11.10 11.00 -7.58
N THR A 134 -12.28 11.06 -8.18
CA THR A 134 -12.41 11.29 -9.63
C THR A 134 -11.94 12.69 -10.05
N ASN A 135 -11.83 13.63 -9.11
CA ASN A 135 -11.41 15.01 -9.37
C ASN A 135 -9.90 15.21 -9.24
N VAL A 136 -9.15 14.21 -8.77
CA VAL A 136 -7.70 14.32 -8.67
C VAL A 136 -7.07 14.23 -10.06
N THR A 137 -6.15 15.15 -10.35
CA THR A 137 -5.42 15.14 -11.62
C THR A 137 -4.25 14.15 -11.57
N PRO A 138 -3.81 13.60 -12.72
CA PRO A 138 -2.62 12.76 -12.76
C PRO A 138 -1.38 13.46 -12.17
N GLN A 139 -1.18 14.75 -12.47
CA GLN A 139 -0.04 15.50 -11.94
C GLN A 139 -0.04 15.55 -10.41
N GLN A 140 -1.19 15.78 -9.77
CA GLN A 140 -1.31 15.76 -8.31
C GLN A 140 -0.91 14.42 -7.68
N VAL A 141 -1.22 13.31 -8.35
CA VAL A 141 -0.83 11.96 -7.91
C VAL A 141 0.68 11.76 -8.04
N VAL A 142 1.28 12.21 -9.15
CA VAL A 142 2.74 12.19 -9.35
C VAL A 142 3.45 13.06 -8.32
N ASP A 143 2.96 14.28 -8.07
CA ASP A 143 3.53 15.21 -7.09
C ASP A 143 3.46 14.64 -5.67
N SER A 144 2.37 13.96 -5.33
CA SER A 144 2.24 13.22 -4.07
C SER A 144 3.29 12.11 -3.96
N GLY A 145 3.55 11.39 -5.05
CA GLY A 145 4.60 10.36 -5.14
C GLY A 145 6.00 10.93 -4.94
N ASN A 146 6.31 12.05 -5.60
CA ASN A 146 7.60 12.75 -5.45
C ASN A 146 7.80 13.27 -4.02
N LEU A 147 6.77 13.86 -3.41
CA LEU A 147 6.81 14.33 -2.03
C LEU A 147 7.12 13.19 -1.06
N LEU A 148 6.44 12.06 -1.19
CA LEU A 148 6.65 10.88 -0.35
C LEU A 148 8.02 10.23 -0.61
N GLY A 149 8.43 10.07 -1.87
CA GLY A 149 9.75 9.54 -2.22
C GLY A 149 10.86 10.39 -1.59
N ASN A 150 10.81 11.71 -1.77
CA ASN A 150 11.76 12.64 -1.17
C ASN A 150 11.76 12.59 0.37
N HIS A 151 10.61 12.35 0.99
CA HIS A 151 10.54 12.12 2.44
C HIS A 151 11.29 10.84 2.83
N PHE A 152 11.06 9.73 2.11
CA PHE A 152 11.70 8.46 2.42
C PHE A 152 13.22 8.53 2.23
N PHE A 153 13.73 9.15 1.16
CA PHE A 153 15.18 9.26 0.89
C PHE A 153 15.97 10.06 1.94
N LYS A 154 15.31 10.75 2.87
CA LYS A 154 15.97 11.45 4.00
C LYS A 154 16.33 10.52 5.17
N LYS A 155 15.93 9.26 5.12
CA LYS A 155 16.21 8.26 6.17
C LYS A 155 17.17 7.18 5.68
N ARG A 156 17.72 6.41 6.63
CA ARG A 156 18.49 5.20 6.38
C ARG A 156 17.62 3.96 6.49
N TYR A 157 17.84 3.02 5.58
CA TYR A 157 17.18 1.71 5.47
C TYR A 157 18.24 0.62 5.34
N LEU A 158 17.85 -0.65 5.50
CA LEU A 158 18.71 -1.77 5.17
C LEU A 158 19.05 -1.75 3.67
N GLU A 159 20.31 -2.02 3.32
CA GLU A 159 20.79 -2.01 1.93
C GLU A 159 20.11 -3.09 1.11
N ASP A 160 19.94 -4.28 1.69
CA ASP A 160 19.12 -5.35 1.14
C ASP A 160 17.64 -4.96 1.17
N GLY A 161 17.13 -4.54 0.02
CA GLY A 161 15.73 -4.16 -0.18
C GLY A 161 15.49 -2.70 -0.54
N LEU A 162 16.54 -1.87 -0.65
CA LEU A 162 16.41 -0.50 -1.17
C LEU A 162 16.31 -0.51 -2.70
N VAL A 163 15.14 -0.17 -3.24
CA VAL A 163 14.92 0.01 -4.68
C VAL A 163 14.26 1.36 -4.91
N ALA A 164 14.77 2.11 -5.88
CA ALA A 164 14.25 3.41 -6.27
C ALA A 164 14.07 3.50 -7.78
N HIS A 165 12.94 4.07 -8.20
CA HIS A 165 12.64 4.45 -9.58
C HIS A 165 12.72 3.28 -10.59
N ALA A 166 12.39 2.06 -10.15
CA ALA A 166 12.40 0.89 -11.02
C ALA A 166 11.05 0.76 -11.76
N ARG A 167 11.09 0.47 -13.06
CA ARG A 167 9.90 0.09 -13.82
C ARG A 167 9.63 -1.40 -13.65
N LEU A 168 8.38 -1.76 -13.34
CA LEU A 168 7.95 -3.14 -13.17
C LEU A 168 7.38 -3.70 -14.47
N ASN A 169 7.28 -5.03 -14.55
CA ASN A 169 6.78 -5.74 -15.74
C ASN A 169 5.34 -5.38 -16.10
N ASP A 170 4.54 -5.00 -15.11
CA ASP A 170 3.16 -4.52 -15.30
C ASP A 170 3.09 -3.04 -15.73
N GLY A 171 4.22 -2.42 -16.05
CA GLY A 171 4.33 -1.05 -16.52
C GLY A 171 4.26 0.00 -15.41
N SER A 172 4.02 -0.39 -14.16
CA SER A 172 4.05 0.54 -13.03
C SER A 172 5.48 0.93 -12.63
N VAL A 173 5.60 2.00 -11.84
CA VAL A 173 6.86 2.53 -11.34
C VAL A 173 6.93 2.31 -9.84
N LEU A 174 7.94 1.57 -9.39
CA LEU A 174 8.34 1.48 -8.01
C LEU A 174 9.18 2.72 -7.66
N ILE A 175 8.53 3.71 -7.03
CA ILE A 175 9.20 4.95 -6.62
C ILE A 175 10.18 4.66 -5.48
N PHE A 176 9.73 3.88 -4.48
CA PHE A 176 10.55 3.57 -3.31
C PHE A 176 10.19 2.21 -2.72
N ARG A 177 11.20 1.45 -2.31
CA ARG A 177 11.09 0.29 -1.42
C ARG A 177 12.22 0.40 -0.41
N GLY A 178 11.94 0.19 0.88
CA GLY A 178 12.97 0.15 1.90
C GLY A 178 12.51 -0.54 3.17
N LYS A 179 13.44 -1.22 3.85
CA LYS A 179 13.22 -1.88 5.14
C LYS A 179 13.87 -1.10 6.28
N ASP A 180 13.18 -0.96 7.41
CA ASP A 180 13.79 -0.43 8.64
C ASP A 180 14.66 -1.50 9.34
N GLN A 181 15.28 -1.14 10.46
CA GLN A 181 16.14 -2.05 11.23
C GLN A 181 15.42 -3.30 11.75
N LYS A 182 14.09 -3.30 11.80
CA LYS A 182 13.26 -4.43 12.23
C LYS A 182 12.79 -5.28 11.05
N GLY A 183 13.23 -4.97 9.83
CA GLY A 183 12.83 -5.66 8.60
C GLY A 183 11.45 -5.25 8.08
N ARG A 184 10.81 -4.24 8.68
CA ARG A 184 9.48 -3.75 8.28
C ARG A 184 9.61 -2.86 7.07
N MET A 185 8.66 -2.93 6.14
CA MET A 185 8.82 -2.36 4.81
C MET A 185 7.91 -1.16 4.57
N ALA A 186 8.46 -0.14 3.90
CA ALA A 186 7.71 0.89 3.21
C ALA A 186 7.85 0.67 1.71
N LEU A 187 6.73 0.66 0.99
CA LEU A 187 6.65 0.43 -0.45
C LEU A 187 5.79 1.52 -1.08
N LEU A 188 6.34 2.29 -2.01
CA LEU A 188 5.66 3.38 -2.72
C LEU A 188 5.66 3.07 -4.22
N ARG A 189 4.48 2.86 -4.77
CA ARG A 189 4.30 2.43 -6.16
C ARG A 189 3.29 3.32 -6.87
N LEU A 190 3.67 3.81 -8.04
CA LEU A 190 2.79 4.53 -8.96
C LEU A 190 2.39 3.60 -10.09
N SER A 191 1.10 3.30 -10.18
CA SER A 191 0.54 2.43 -11.22
C SER A 191 -0.31 3.26 -12.19
N ASN A 192 -0.19 2.94 -13.47
CA ASN A 192 -1.12 3.38 -14.49
C ASN A 192 -1.83 2.12 -15.00
N PRO A 193 -3.09 1.87 -14.63
CA PRO A 193 -3.86 0.83 -15.30
C PRO A 193 -3.91 1.23 -16.78
N GLN A 194 -3.26 0.45 -17.64
CA GLN A 194 -3.13 0.76 -19.07
C GLN A 194 -4.52 1.08 -19.64
N PRO A 195 -4.72 2.24 -20.28
CA PRO A 195 -5.93 2.46 -21.05
C PRO A 195 -5.93 1.44 -22.21
N ASN A 196 -7.09 0.86 -22.50
CA ASN A 196 -7.29 0.14 -23.75
C ASN A 196 -6.83 1.04 -24.91
N GLU A 197 -6.13 0.47 -25.90
CA GLU A 197 -5.49 1.21 -26.99
C GLU A 197 -6.44 2.27 -27.59
N GLY A 198 -6.08 3.56 -27.47
CA GLY A 198 -6.79 4.64 -28.15
C GLY A 198 -6.96 5.94 -27.37
N ASN A 199 -7.10 5.92 -26.04
CA ASN A 199 -7.38 7.12 -25.25
C ASN A 199 -6.24 7.48 -24.29
N LYS A 200 -5.31 8.34 -24.75
CA LYS A 200 -4.28 8.96 -23.89
C LYS A 200 -4.85 9.97 -22.87
N GLU A 201 -6.12 10.35 -23.02
CA GLU A 201 -6.76 11.39 -22.19
C GLU A 201 -7.33 10.85 -20.87
N ASP A 202 -7.47 9.53 -20.70
CA ASP A 202 -8.05 8.89 -19.51
C ASP A 202 -6.98 8.22 -18.61
N LEU A 203 -5.88 8.92 -18.30
CA LEU A 203 -4.83 8.39 -17.42
C LEU A 203 -5.32 8.26 -15.97
N LYS A 204 -5.81 7.08 -15.60
CA LYS A 204 -6.33 6.76 -14.25
C LYS A 204 -5.23 6.30 -13.31
N ILE A 205 -4.20 7.12 -13.12
CA ILE A 205 -3.06 6.73 -12.29
C ILE A 205 -3.43 6.63 -10.81
N THR A 206 -2.79 5.68 -10.14
CA THR A 206 -2.97 5.39 -8.71
C THR A 206 -1.62 5.29 -8.05
N LEU A 207 -1.43 6.03 -6.98
CA LEU A 207 -0.30 5.93 -6.07
C LEU A 207 -0.72 5.10 -4.86
N THR A 208 0.06 4.07 -4.56
CA THR A 208 -0.11 3.22 -3.37
C THR A 208 1.14 3.30 -2.51
N LEU A 209 0.94 3.68 -1.25
CA LEU A 209 1.94 3.57 -0.19
C LEU A 209 1.53 2.45 0.77
N SER A 210 2.39 1.46 0.96
CA SER A 210 2.18 0.36 1.88
C SER A 210 3.25 0.36 2.98
N TYR A 211 2.79 0.30 4.23
CA TYR A 211 3.63 -0.05 5.38
C TYR A 211 3.31 -1.47 5.80
N ILE A 212 4.32 -2.33 5.90
CA ILE A 212 4.14 -3.78 6.09
C ILE A 212 5.03 -4.26 7.24
N GLU A 213 4.45 -4.94 8.23
CA GLU A 213 5.18 -5.45 9.39
C GLU A 213 6.14 -6.59 9.00
N LYS A 214 5.63 -7.61 8.30
CA LYS A 214 6.37 -8.81 7.92
C LYS A 214 6.20 -9.07 6.41
N PRO A 215 6.93 -8.35 5.54
CA PRO A 215 6.74 -8.43 4.09
C PRO A 215 7.01 -9.82 3.50
N GLU A 216 7.84 -10.63 4.14
CA GLU A 216 8.21 -11.98 3.67
C GLU A 216 7.34 -13.09 4.26
N GLN A 217 6.64 -12.79 5.36
CA GLN A 217 5.81 -13.75 6.10
C GLN A 217 4.54 -13.04 6.59
N PRO A 218 3.67 -12.60 5.67
CA PRO A 218 2.43 -11.94 6.06
C PRO A 218 1.51 -12.92 6.78
N ASP A 219 0.81 -12.44 7.82
CA ASP A 219 -0.24 -13.21 8.50
C ASP A 219 -1.54 -13.18 7.68
N ALA A 220 -1.47 -13.73 6.47
CA ALA A 220 -2.62 -13.97 5.60
C ALA A 220 -2.78 -15.48 5.41
N PHE A 221 -3.99 -15.92 5.04
CA PHE A 221 -4.20 -17.30 4.63
C PHE A 221 -3.36 -17.61 3.39
N GLN A 222 -2.62 -18.72 3.43
CA GLN A 222 -1.79 -19.22 2.35
C GLN A 222 -2.10 -20.70 2.16
N LEU A 223 -2.31 -21.09 0.91
CA LEU A 223 -2.37 -22.50 0.53
C LEU A 223 -0.97 -23.10 0.63
N LYS A 224 -0.87 -24.32 1.14
CA LYS A 224 0.34 -25.12 1.12
C LYS A 224 0.33 -26.00 -0.12
N GLU A 225 1.53 -26.43 -0.53
CA GLU A 225 1.68 -27.33 -1.68
C GLU A 225 0.90 -28.64 -1.49
N ASP A 226 0.86 -29.16 -0.25
CA ASP A 226 0.13 -30.38 0.11
C ASP A 226 -1.38 -30.18 0.39
N ASP A 227 -1.94 -28.99 0.19
CA ASP A 227 -3.39 -28.77 0.38
C ASP A 227 -4.23 -29.32 -0.80
N PHE A 228 -3.58 -29.82 -1.87
CA PHE A 228 -4.17 -30.44 -3.07
C PHE A 228 -3.35 -31.64 -3.53
#